data_AF-A0A317MBQ6-F1
#
_entry.id   AF-A0A317MBQ6-F1
#
_cell.length_a   1.000
_cell.length_b   1.000
_cell.length_c   1.000
_cell.angle_alpha   90.00
_cell.angle_beta   90.00
_cell.angle_gamma   90.00
#
_symmetry.space_group_name_H-M   'P 1'
#
loop_
_entity.id
_entity.type
_entity.pdbx_description
1 polymer ?
#
loop_
_entity_poly.entity_id
_entity_poly.type
_entity_poly.pdbx_seq_one_letter_code
_entity_poly.pdbx_strand_id
1 'polypeptide(L)' 'MSIAEHVHSLQQHLAQYGLYPVPADADREESEIFKICFLNKYEMQRWSELRAQEERQDRLSQKSAQGECL' A
#
# COMPACT_ATOMS: atom_id res chain seq x y z
N MET A 1 6.34 -1.33 24.25
CA MET A 1 5.41 -0.32 23.74
C MET A 1 6.23 0.88 23.29
N SER A 2 6.64 0.90 22.03
CA SER A 2 7.46 1.96 21.42
C SER A 2 6.63 2.78 20.43
N ILE A 3 7.03 4.03 20.19
CA ILE A 3 6.37 4.93 19.22
C ILE A 3 6.29 4.29 17.82
N ALA A 4 7.29 3.48 17.44
CA ALA A 4 7.30 2.77 16.17
C ALA A 4 6.12 1.78 16.02
N GLU A 5 5.71 1.12 17.10
CA GLU A 5 4.56 0.20 17.09
C GLU A 5 3.24 0.96 16.85
N HIS A 6 3.12 2.17 17.40
CA HIS A 6 1.96 3.03 17.20
C HIS A 6 1.87 3.56 15.76
N VAL A 7 2.99 3.99 15.19
CA VAL A 7 3.05 4.46 13.80
C VAL A 7 2.66 3.33 12.84
N HIS A 8 3.15 2.11 13.09
CA HIS A 8 2.81 0.96 12.26
C HIS A 8 1.31 0.61 12.32
N SER A 9 0.72 0.61 13.52
CA SER A 9 -0.72 0.38 13.69
C SER A 9 -1.57 1.45 13.00
N LEU A 10 -1.13 2.72 13.05
CA LEU A 10 -1.81 3.81 12.38
C LEU A 10 -1.76 3.66 10.86
N GLN A 11 -0.60 3.33 10.30
CA GLN A 11 -0.43 3.07 8.86
C GLN A 11 -1.35 1.94 8.38
N GLN A 12 -1.45 0.85 9.13
CA GLN A 12 -2.34 -0.26 8.80
C GLN A 12 -3.82 0.17 8.80
N HIS A 13 -4.24 0.97 9.78
CA HIS A 13 -5.60 1.47 9.86
C HIS A 13 -5.95 2.41 8.70
N LEU A 14 -5.05 3.35 8.38
CA LEU A 14 -5.23 4.31 7.29
C LEU A 14 -5.25 3.62 5.91
N ALA A 15 -4.46 2.56 5.73
CA ALA A 15 -4.45 1.79 4.48
C ALA A 15 -5.82 1.16 4.16
N GLN A 16 -6.64 0.82 5.17
CA GLN A 16 -8.01 0.31 4.95
C GLN A 16 -8.92 1.33 4.26
N TYR A 17 -8.60 2.61 4.39
CA TYR A 17 -9.30 3.72 3.74
C TYR A 17 -8.61 4.20 2.45
N GLY A 18 -7.60 3.47 1.98
CA GLY A 18 -6.82 3.81 0.78
C GLY A 18 -5.83 4.96 0.99
N LEU A 19 -5.53 5.31 2.25
CA LEU A 19 -4.57 6.35 2.60
C LEU A 19 -3.19 5.72 2.82
N TYR A 20 -2.24 6.05 1.95
CA TYR A 20 -0.87 5.56 2.02
C TYR A 20 0.10 6.70 2.39
N PRO A 21 1.15 6.42 3.18
CA PRO A 21 2.17 7.41 3.49
C PRO A 21 2.94 7.78 2.21
N VAL A 22 3.12 9.08 1.99
CA VAL A 22 3.96 9.58 0.90
C VAL A 22 5.42 9.55 1.36
N PRO A 23 6.37 9.03 0.57
CA PRO A 23 7.79 9.12 0.90
C PRO A 23 8.15 10.59 1.10
N ALA A 24 8.64 10.94 2.30
CA ALA A 24 9.13 12.27 2.57
C ALA A 24 10.39 12.50 1.72
N ASP A 25 10.35 13.47 0.81
CA ASP A 25 11.57 14.01 0.22
C ASP A 25 12.49 14.44 1.37
N ALA A 26 13.72 13.94 1.37
CA ALA A 26 14.65 13.99 2.51
C ALA A 26 15.01 15.40 3.01
N ASP A 27 14.54 16.45 2.36
CA ASP A 27 14.88 17.85 2.63
C ASP A 27 13.70 18.70 3.14
N ARG A 28 12.54 18.12 3.43
CA ARG A 28 11.40 18.88 3.98
C ARG A 28 11.00 18.39 5.37
N GLU A 29 11.39 19.16 6.39
CA GLU A 29 10.78 19.15 7.74
C GLU A 29 9.32 19.65 7.73
N GLU A 30 8.53 19.32 6.69
CA GLU A 30 7.14 19.73 6.58
C GLU A 30 6.26 18.53 6.96
N SER A 31 5.56 18.66 8.09
CA SER A 31 4.51 17.79 8.63
C SER A 31 3.86 16.89 7.58
N GLU A 32 3.98 15.56 7.77
CA GLU A 32 3.46 14.49 6.92
C GLU A 32 2.27 14.92 6.04
N ILE A 33 2.57 15.29 4.79
CA ILE A 33 1.54 15.73 3.83
C ILE A 33 0.88 14.48 3.24
N PHE A 34 -0.30 14.14 3.75
CA PHE A 34 -1.15 13.11 3.15
C PHE A 34 -1.80 13.65 1.87
N LYS A 35 -1.34 13.19 0.71
CA LYS A 35 -1.95 13.55 -0.57
C LYS A 35 -3.17 12.67 -0.82
N ILE A 36 -4.35 13.25 -0.70
CA ILE A 36 -5.62 12.57 -1.01
C ILE A 36 -5.90 12.69 -2.51
N CYS A 37 -5.94 11.56 -3.22
CA CYS A 37 -6.30 11.49 -4.63
C CYS A 37 -7.79 11.16 -4.78
N PHE A 38 -8.59 12.10 -5.30
CA PHE A 38 -9.98 11.83 -5.66
C PHE A 38 -10.04 11.19 -7.03
N LEU A 39 -10.33 9.90 -7.09
CA LEU A 39 -10.53 9.17 -8.34
C LEU A 39 -11.99 9.26 -8.77
N ASN A 40 -12.24 9.55 -10.04
CA ASN A 40 -13.56 9.42 -10.63
C ASN A 40 -13.96 7.93 -10.78
N LYS A 41 -15.22 7.67 -11.14
CA LYS A 41 -15.76 6.30 -11.28
C LYS A 41 -14.91 5.38 -12.16
N TYR A 42 -14.41 5.89 -13.28
CA TYR A 42 -13.62 5.10 -14.24
C TYR A 42 -12.19 4.87 -13.75
N GLU A 43 -11.62 5.85 -13.06
CA GLU A 43 -10.29 5.74 -12.44
C GLU A 43 -10.31 4.76 -11.27
N MET A 44 -11.36 4.80 -10.44
CA MET A 44 -11.56 3.84 -9.36
C MET A 44 -11.69 2.40 -9.88
N GLN A 45 -12.41 2.20 -10.99
CA GLN A 45 -12.53 0.90 -11.62
C GLN A 45 -11.19 0.39 -12.17
N ARG A 46 -10.42 1.23 -12.86
CA ARG A 46 -9.08 0.84 -13.33
C ARG A 46 -8.13 0.53 -12.18
N TRP A 47 -8.21 1.30 -11.11
CA TRP A 47 -7.40 1.08 -9.91
C TRP A 47 -7.72 -0.26 -9.22
N SER A 48 -9.00 -0.62 -9.11
CA SER A 48 -9.40 -1.90 -8.51
C SER A 48 -8.97 -3.10 -9.36
N GLU A 49 -9.06 -2.99 -10.70
CA GLU A 49 -8.59 -4.02 -11.63
C GLU A 49 -7.07 -4.25 -11.52
N LEU A 50 -6.28 -3.17 -11.42
CA LEU A 50 -4.83 -3.24 -11.22
C LEU A 50 -4.47 -3.94 -9.91
N ARG A 51 -5.11 -3.58 -8.80
CA ARG A 51 -4.88 -4.22 -7.49
C ARG A 51 -5.22 -5.71 -7.50
N ALA A 52 -6.33 -6.10 -8.14
CA ALA A 52 -6.69 -7.50 -8.29
C ALA A 52 -5.72 -8.30 -9.19
N GLN A 53 -4.98 -7.62 -10.08
CA GLN A 53 -3.93 -8.24 -10.88
C GLN A 53 -2.62 -8.39 -10.09
N GLU A 54 -2.22 -7.37 -9.33
CA GLU A 54 -1.07 -7.43 -8.42
C GLU A 54 -1.23 -8.55 -7.39
N GLU A 55 -2.38 -8.65 -6.73
CA GLU A 55 -2.65 -9.73 -5.75
C GLU A 55 -2.60 -11.13 -6.39
N ARG A 56 -2.98 -11.26 -7.67
CA ARG A 56 -2.85 -12.51 -8.42
C ARG A 56 -1.39 -12.82 -8.75
N GLN A 57 -0.60 -11.81 -9.13
CA GLN A 57 0.84 -11.97 -9.38
C GLN A 57 1.62 -12.31 -8.11
N ASP A 58 1.30 -11.69 -6.97
CA ASP A 58 1.89 -12.03 -5.68
C ASP A 58 1.58 -13.48 -5.28
N ARG A 59 0.33 -13.92 -5.46
CA ARG A 59 -0.06 -15.32 -5.21
C ARG A 59 0.62 -16.32 -6.13
N LEU A 60 0.88 -15.95 -7.39
CA LEU A 60 1.60 -16.80 -8.35
C LEU A 60 3.10 -16.86 -8.03
N SER A 61 3.70 -15.73 -7.64
CA SER A 61 5.10 -15.66 -7.24
C SER A 61 5.37 -16.46 -5.96
N GLN A 62 4.42 -16.48 -5.01
CA GLN A 62 4.50 -17.34 -3.82
C GLN A 62 4.36 -18.83 -4.13
N LYS A 63 3.58 -19.21 -5.15
CA LYS A 63 3.45 -20.63 -5.59
C LYS A 63 4.71 -21.15 -6.26
N SER A 64 5.40 -20.33 -7.06
CA SER A 64 6.65 -20.75 -7.72
C SER A 64 7.78 -20.98 -6.72
N ALA A 65 7.79 -20.31 -5.57
CA ALA A 65 8.79 -20.52 -4.50
C ALA A 65 8.58 -21.82 -3.69
N GLN A 66 7.42 -22.49 -3.81
CA GLN A 66 7.14 -23.76 -3.14
C GLN A 66 7.33 -24.99 -4.04
N GLY A 67 7.74 -24.81 -5.30
CA GLY A 67 7.89 -25.88 -6.29
C GLY A 67 9.30 -26.45 -6.48
N GLU A 68 10.34 -25.93 -5.82
CA GLU A 68 11.75 -26.35 -6.01
C GLU A 68 12.30 -27.31 -4.94
N CYS A 69 11.44 -27.92 -4.12
CA CYS A 69 11.83 -28.99 -3.20
C CYS A 69 11.04 -30.27 -3.50
N LEU A 70 11.47 -31.03 -4.52
CA LEU A 70 11.18 -32.47 -4.67
C LEU A 70 12.27 -33.13 -5.53
#